data_AF-A0AAE1AC93-F1
#
_entry.id   AF-A0AAE1AC93-F1
#
_cell.length_a   1.000
_cell.length_b   1.000
_cell.length_c   1.000
_cell.angle_alpha   90.00
_cell.angle_beta   90.00
_cell.angle_gamma   90.00
#
_symmetry.space_group_name_H-M   'P 1'
#
loop_
_entity.id
_entity.type
_entity.pdbx_description
1 polymer ?
#
loop_
_entity_poly.entity_id
_entity_poly.type
_entity_poly.pdbx_seq_one_letter_code
_entity_poly.pdbx_strand_id
1 'polypeptide(L)'
;MASEKPVNLKKHKKRRPSDSSGRVCIIHNSNLSNYGDVKPFTEIGWKKICDIKCIRLQSDNPKIKLSNICEQIPEAPNDFCHGYHRPCYQTFTRRTQSKMEEAHSQAFHYICDYVQKHIIENATVERMTMLREKYLTYLQSKYPQEYNPNYKTDKLKQKLQATETFWRKSSVLATKLPK
;
A
#
# COMPACT_ATOMS: atom_id res chain seq x y z
N MET A 1 -37.40 -32.89 -25.96
CA MET A 1 -35.97 -32.83 -26.34
C MET A 1 -35.22 -32.17 -25.20
N ALA A 2 -34.52 -32.96 -24.38
CA ALA A 2 -33.85 -32.48 -23.17
C ALA A 2 -32.50 -31.83 -23.53
N SER A 3 -32.34 -30.56 -23.17
CA SER A 3 -31.07 -29.83 -23.34
C SER A 3 -30.11 -30.20 -22.21
N GLU A 4 -29.10 -31.00 -22.52
CA GLU A 4 -27.97 -31.25 -21.62
C GLU A 4 -27.06 -30.02 -21.54
N LYS A 5 -26.78 -29.55 -20.32
CA LYS A 5 -25.81 -28.47 -20.07
C LYS A 5 -24.43 -29.07 -19.79
N PRO A 6 -23.34 -28.50 -20.34
CA PRO A 6 -21.99 -29.03 -20.13
C PRO A 6 -21.51 -28.79 -18.69
N VAL A 7 -21.03 -29.87 -18.05
CA VAL A 7 -20.46 -29.85 -16.70
C VAL A 7 -19.01 -29.34 -16.76
N ASN A 8 -18.76 -28.23 -16.09
CA ASN A 8 -17.44 -27.61 -16.02
C ASN A 8 -16.60 -28.30 -14.93
N LEU A 9 -15.80 -29.31 -15.32
CA LEU A 9 -14.87 -30.02 -14.45
C LEU A 9 -13.70 -29.10 -14.07
N LYS A 10 -13.73 -28.58 -12.84
CA LYS A 10 -12.59 -27.89 -12.22
C LYS A 10 -11.41 -28.87 -12.14
N LYS A 11 -10.44 -28.72 -13.04
CA LYS A 11 -9.18 -29.47 -13.01
C LYS A 11 -8.44 -29.16 -11.70
N HIS A 12 -8.48 -30.10 -10.75
CA HIS A 12 -7.60 -30.08 -9.59
C HIS A 12 -6.15 -30.19 -10.07
N LYS A 13 -5.41 -29.09 -9.95
CA LYS A 13 -3.99 -29.03 -10.27
C LYS A 13 -3.25 -29.96 -9.32
N LYS A 14 -2.79 -31.12 -9.82
CA LYS A 14 -1.91 -32.04 -9.10
C LYS A 14 -0.72 -31.24 -8.55
N ARG A 15 -0.55 -31.26 -7.24
CA ARG A 15 0.61 -30.67 -6.56
C ARG A 15 1.83 -31.49 -6.97
N ARG A 16 2.81 -30.84 -7.60
CA ARG A 16 4.11 -31.44 -7.88
C ARG A 16 4.84 -31.67 -6.53
N PRO A 17 5.60 -32.77 -6.39
CA PRO A 17 6.47 -32.97 -5.24
C PRO A 17 7.46 -31.81 -5.13
N SER A 18 7.75 -31.38 -3.90
CA SER A 18 8.68 -30.29 -3.62
C SER A 18 10.08 -30.68 -4.07
N ASP A 19 10.55 -30.05 -5.13
CA ASP A 19 11.93 -30.17 -5.56
C ASP A 19 12.75 -29.35 -4.56
N SER A 20 13.41 -30.04 -3.62
CA SER A 20 14.28 -29.43 -2.61
C SER A 20 15.50 -28.86 -3.31
N SER A 21 15.33 -27.70 -3.93
CA SER A 21 16.31 -27.10 -4.84
C SER A 21 17.60 -26.62 -4.15
N GLY A 22 17.86 -27.01 -2.89
CA GLY A 22 19.01 -26.60 -2.09
C GLY A 22 19.07 -25.11 -1.75
N ARG A 23 18.14 -24.30 -2.29
CA ARG A 23 18.13 -22.84 -2.13
C ARG A 23 17.62 -22.43 -0.76
N VAL A 24 18.23 -21.38 -0.23
CA VAL A 24 17.86 -20.70 1.00
C VAL A 24 17.01 -19.47 0.69
N CYS A 25 15.93 -19.31 1.44
CA CYS A 25 15.09 -18.11 1.36
C CYS A 25 15.75 -16.95 2.12
N ILE A 26 16.38 -16.01 1.42
CA ILE A 26 17.12 -14.90 2.05
C ILE A 26 16.24 -13.80 2.67
N ILE A 27 14.94 -13.83 2.39
CA ILE A 27 13.94 -12.90 2.95
C ILE A 27 12.94 -13.64 3.84
N HIS A 28 13.40 -14.71 4.48
CA HIS A 28 12.53 -15.57 5.26
C HIS A 28 11.95 -14.82 6.46
N ASN A 29 10.63 -14.87 6.60
CA ASN A 29 9.92 -14.38 7.78
C ASN A 29 9.45 -15.60 8.56
N SER A 30 10.04 -15.83 9.74
CA SER A 30 9.75 -17.00 10.60
C SER A 30 8.29 -17.09 11.03
N ASN A 31 7.54 -15.98 11.01
CA ASN A 31 6.11 -15.96 11.29
C ASN A 31 5.27 -16.51 10.12
N LEU A 32 5.87 -16.63 8.94
CA LEU A 32 5.26 -17.30 7.78
C LEU A 32 5.78 -18.72 7.76
N SER A 33 4.85 -19.67 7.77
CA SER A 33 5.17 -21.09 7.66
C SER A 33 5.94 -21.39 6.37
N ASN A 34 6.86 -22.37 6.46
CA ASN A 34 7.73 -22.87 5.38
C ASN A 34 6.96 -23.61 4.27
N TYR A 35 5.81 -23.09 3.84
CA TYR A 35 4.99 -23.73 2.82
C TYR A 35 5.46 -23.30 1.42
N GLY A 36 6.19 -24.21 0.78
CA GLY A 36 6.38 -24.24 -0.66
C GLY A 36 7.82 -24.11 -1.12
N ASP A 37 8.03 -24.27 -2.43
CA ASP A 37 9.35 -24.26 -3.04
C ASP A 37 10.00 -22.88 -2.99
N VAL A 38 11.31 -22.86 -2.74
CA VAL A 38 12.14 -21.66 -2.84
C VAL A 38 12.37 -21.36 -4.32
N LYS A 39 11.86 -20.21 -4.78
CA LYS A 39 11.99 -19.76 -6.16
C LYS A 39 13.28 -18.97 -6.36
N PRO A 40 13.97 -19.13 -7.50
CA PRO A 40 15.10 -18.26 -7.84
C PRO A 40 14.60 -16.82 -8.07
N PHE A 41 15.51 -15.86 -7.90
CA PHE A 41 15.23 -14.47 -8.25
C PHE A 41 15.28 -14.28 -9.76
N THR A 42 14.42 -13.38 -10.25
CA THR A 42 14.65 -12.73 -11.54
C THR A 42 15.39 -11.43 -11.28
N GLU A 43 16.05 -10.87 -12.29
CA GLU A 43 16.72 -9.56 -12.18
C GLU A 43 15.75 -8.48 -11.64
N ILE A 44 14.53 -8.44 -12.17
CA ILE A 44 13.46 -7.52 -11.73
C ILE A 44 13.09 -7.78 -10.26
N GLY A 45 12.99 -9.05 -9.87
CA GLY A 45 12.66 -9.44 -8.50
C GLY A 45 13.75 -9.07 -7.50
N TRP A 46 15.02 -9.24 -7.89
CA TRP A 46 16.19 -8.86 -7.09
C TRP A 46 16.24 -7.34 -6.89
N LYS A 47 16.14 -6.57 -7.97
CA LYS A 47 16.12 -5.11 -7.92
C LYS A 47 15.04 -4.60 -6.96
N LYS A 48 13.84 -5.17 -7.04
CA LYS A 48 12.74 -4.82 -6.14
C LYS A 48 13.04 -5.10 -4.67
N ILE A 49 13.77 -6.17 -4.36
CA ILE A 49 14.20 -6.47 -2.98
C ILE A 49 15.20 -5.43 -2.50
N CYS A 50 16.18 -5.07 -3.32
CA CYS A 50 17.15 -4.03 -2.99
C CYS A 50 16.47 -2.68 -2.73
N ASP A 51 15.54 -2.28 -3.61
CA ASP A 51 14.78 -1.03 -3.44
C ASP A 51 14.01 -1.02 -2.10
N ILE A 52 13.34 -2.13 -1.77
CA ILE A 52 12.58 -2.26 -0.52
C ILE A 52 13.50 -2.31 0.70
N LYS A 53 14.66 -2.99 0.61
CA LYS A 53 15.70 -3.00 1.66
C LYS A 53 16.14 -1.59 1.98
N CYS A 54 16.47 -0.79 0.96
CA CYS A 54 16.86 0.61 1.13
C CYS A 54 15.76 1.44 1.80
N ILE A 55 14.51 1.32 1.34
CA ILE A 55 13.37 2.05 1.93
C ILE A 55 13.15 1.68 3.39
N ARG A 56 13.21 0.39 3.73
CA ARG A 56 12.97 -0.10 5.09
C ARG A 56 14.09 0.35 6.04
N LEU A 57 15.35 0.28 5.62
CA LEU A 57 16.50 0.71 6.44
C LEU A 57 16.48 2.22 6.75
N GLN A 58 15.91 3.03 5.87
CA GLN A 58 15.67 4.47 6.08
C GLN A 58 14.48 4.78 7.00
N SER A 59 13.70 3.78 7.43
CA SER A 59 12.54 4.01 8.30
C SER A 59 12.94 3.98 9.77
N ASP A 60 12.49 4.98 10.53
CA ASP A 60 12.66 5.02 11.99
C ASP A 60 11.73 4.06 12.73
N ASN A 61 10.71 3.51 12.06
CA ASN A 61 9.77 2.60 12.67
C ASN A 61 10.31 1.15 12.67
N PRO A 62 10.59 0.53 13.83
CA PRO A 62 11.20 -0.79 13.91
C PRO A 62 10.33 -1.90 13.28
N LYS A 63 9.00 -1.75 13.28
CA LYS A 63 8.08 -2.72 12.65
C LYS A 63 8.16 -2.70 11.12
N ILE A 64 8.53 -1.55 10.55
CA ILE A 64 8.70 -1.36 9.11
C ILE A 64 10.12 -1.72 8.69
N LYS A 65 11.11 -1.39 9.53
CA LYS A 65 12.53 -1.59 9.25
C LYS A 65 12.88 -3.03 8.96
N LEU A 66 12.26 -4.00 9.65
CA LEU A 66 12.56 -5.44 9.51
C LEU A 66 14.07 -5.70 9.45
N SER A 67 14.84 -5.03 10.33
CA SER A 67 16.31 -5.09 10.37
C SER A 67 16.84 -6.51 10.31
N ASN A 68 16.22 -7.42 11.07
CA ASN A 68 16.54 -8.83 11.12
C ASN A 68 16.52 -9.53 9.75
N ILE A 69 15.66 -9.10 8.83
CA ILE A 69 15.61 -9.63 7.46
C ILE A 69 16.53 -8.80 6.55
N CYS A 70 16.47 -7.46 6.65
CA CYS A 70 17.22 -6.58 5.77
C CYS A 70 18.75 -6.76 5.87
N GLU A 71 19.27 -7.04 7.06
CA GLU A 71 20.70 -7.28 7.31
C GLU A 71 21.18 -8.63 6.75
N GLN A 72 20.28 -9.61 6.59
CA GLN A 72 20.60 -10.94 6.05
C GLN A 72 20.60 -10.99 4.52
N ILE A 73 20.11 -9.94 3.86
CA ILE A 73 20.07 -9.87 2.39
C ILE A 73 21.48 -9.55 1.88
N PRO A 74 22.10 -10.45 1.09
CA PRO A 74 23.44 -10.24 0.54
C PRO A 74 23.46 -9.10 -0.48
N GLU A 75 24.64 -8.57 -0.78
CA GLU A 75 24.82 -7.49 -1.75
C GLU A 75 24.50 -7.93 -3.19
N ALA A 76 24.76 -9.21 -3.50
CA ALA A 76 24.48 -9.82 -4.80
C ALA A 76 23.66 -11.11 -4.66
N PRO A 77 22.76 -11.42 -5.61
CA PRO A 77 22.07 -12.69 -5.64
C PRO A 77 23.06 -13.79 -6.06
N ASN A 78 22.85 -14.99 -5.53
CA ASN A 78 23.52 -16.19 -6.02
C ASN A 78 22.41 -17.09 -6.55
N ASP A 79 22.35 -17.28 -7.86
CA ASP A 79 21.24 -17.98 -8.52
C ASP A 79 21.14 -19.48 -8.16
N PHE A 80 22.24 -20.03 -7.62
CA PHE A 80 22.33 -21.43 -7.22
C PHE A 80 21.85 -21.65 -5.80
N CYS A 81 22.15 -20.75 -4.85
CA CYS A 81 21.83 -20.94 -3.44
C CYS A 81 20.79 -19.97 -2.87
N HIS A 82 20.51 -18.84 -3.53
CA HIS A 82 19.55 -17.85 -3.04
C HIS A 82 18.21 -17.96 -3.76
N GLY A 83 17.15 -17.75 -3.00
CA GLY A 83 15.81 -17.59 -3.53
C GLY A 83 14.84 -17.03 -2.52
N TYR A 84 13.55 -17.25 -2.78
CA TYR A 84 12.49 -16.81 -1.89
C TYR A 84 11.29 -17.75 -1.88
N HIS A 85 10.66 -17.87 -0.72
CA HIS A 85 9.29 -18.35 -0.66
C HIS A 85 8.34 -17.26 -1.17
N ARG A 86 7.36 -17.63 -2.01
CA ARG A 86 6.32 -16.71 -2.50
C ARG A 86 5.67 -15.86 -1.39
N PRO A 87 5.22 -16.42 -0.25
CA PRO A 87 4.61 -15.61 0.82
C PRO A 87 5.62 -14.66 1.48
N CYS A 88 6.88 -15.07 1.64
CA CYS A 88 7.95 -14.20 2.15
C CYS A 88 8.17 -13.01 1.23
N TYR A 89 8.26 -13.25 -0.09
CA TYR A 89 8.40 -12.18 -1.08
C TYR A 89 7.20 -11.24 -1.11
N GLN A 90 5.98 -11.76 -1.08
CA GLN A 90 4.78 -10.92 -1.03
C GLN A 90 4.76 -10.04 0.22
N THR A 91 5.13 -10.58 1.38
CA THR A 91 5.14 -9.84 2.65
C THR A 91 6.27 -8.82 2.70
N PHE A 92 7.47 -9.21 2.28
CA PHE A 92 8.65 -8.34 2.28
C PHE A 92 8.49 -7.20 1.28
N THR A 93 8.13 -7.51 0.03
CA THR A 93 7.95 -6.53 -1.05
C THR A 93 6.60 -5.84 -1.05
N ARG A 94 5.71 -6.17 -0.10
CA ARG A 94 4.56 -5.31 0.20
C ARG A 94 5.17 -3.97 0.60
N ARG A 95 5.15 -3.01 -0.32
CA ARG A 95 5.54 -1.63 -0.02
C ARG A 95 4.81 -1.29 1.26
N THR A 96 5.55 -0.76 2.22
CA THR A 96 4.90 -0.09 3.33
C THR A 96 4.08 1.01 2.68
N GLN A 97 2.78 0.75 2.59
CA GLN A 97 1.82 1.67 2.02
C GLN A 97 2.02 3.05 2.65
N SER A 98 2.51 3.09 3.89
CA SER A 98 3.21 4.18 4.59
C SER A 98 3.65 5.38 3.75
N LYS A 99 4.61 5.33 2.80
CA LYS A 99 5.06 6.58 2.14
C LYS A 99 3.99 7.18 1.21
N MET A 100 3.33 6.33 0.43
CA MET A 100 2.21 6.75 -0.43
C MET A 100 1.00 7.15 0.41
N GLU A 101 0.67 6.38 1.45
CA GLU A 101 -0.41 6.67 2.39
C GLU A 101 -0.15 7.96 3.15
N GLU A 102 1.08 8.21 3.58
CA GLU A 102 1.50 9.43 4.25
C GLU A 102 1.39 10.63 3.31
N ALA A 103 1.93 10.54 2.09
CA ALA A 103 1.78 11.59 1.07
C ALA A 103 0.30 11.90 0.81
N HIS A 104 -0.52 10.88 0.60
CA HIS A 104 -1.96 11.03 0.38
C HIS A 104 -2.71 11.50 1.65
N SER A 105 -2.23 11.16 2.85
CA SER A 105 -2.79 11.60 4.12
C SER A 105 -2.51 13.07 4.35
N GLN A 106 -1.27 13.52 4.16
CA GLN A 106 -0.88 14.92 4.28
C GLN A 106 -1.58 15.79 3.24
N ALA A 107 -1.66 15.34 1.99
CA ALA A 107 -2.44 16.04 0.95
C ALA A 107 -3.93 16.12 1.30
N PHE A 108 -4.48 15.10 1.95
CA PHE A 108 -5.88 15.10 2.39
C PHE A 108 -6.12 16.05 3.57
N HIS A 109 -5.22 16.09 4.54
CA HIS A 109 -5.26 17.05 5.65
C HIS A 109 -5.19 18.49 5.13
N TYR A 110 -4.29 18.77 4.18
CA TYR A 110 -4.23 20.08 3.52
C TYR A 110 -5.58 20.50 2.91
N ILE A 111 -6.27 19.58 2.24
CA ILE A 111 -7.61 19.87 1.69
C ILE A 111 -8.66 20.05 2.78
N CYS A 112 -8.60 19.27 3.86
CA CYS A 112 -9.52 19.45 4.98
C CYS A 112 -9.37 20.83 5.62
N ASP A 113 -8.14 21.27 5.86
CA ASP A 113 -7.85 22.61 6.41
C ASP A 113 -8.32 23.70 5.45
N TYR A 114 -8.12 23.51 4.14
CA TYR A 114 -8.62 24.44 3.13
C TYR A 114 -10.14 24.55 3.15
N VAL A 115 -10.85 23.41 3.16
CA VAL A 115 -12.32 23.37 3.20
C VAL A 115 -12.83 24.05 4.47
N GLN A 116 -12.22 23.76 5.63
CA GLN A 116 -12.60 24.38 6.90
C GLN A 116 -12.47 25.90 6.86
N LYS A 117 -11.30 26.42 6.47
CA LYS A 117 -10.99 27.85 6.51
C LYS A 117 -11.66 28.66 5.40
N HIS A 118 -11.79 28.09 4.20
CA HIS A 118 -12.23 28.86 3.03
C HIS A 118 -13.67 28.58 2.63
N ILE A 119 -14.17 27.36 2.81
CA ILE A 119 -15.53 26.98 2.39
C ILE A 119 -16.49 27.10 3.57
N ILE A 120 -16.16 26.52 4.72
CA ILE A 120 -17.03 26.51 5.90
C ILE A 120 -17.03 27.88 6.58
N GLU A 121 -15.87 28.39 7.00
CA GLU A 121 -15.77 29.65 7.75
C GLU A 121 -16.18 30.88 6.93
N ASN A 122 -15.81 30.93 5.64
CA ASN A 122 -16.16 32.05 4.76
C ASN A 122 -17.45 31.83 3.95
N ALA A 123 -18.17 30.73 4.18
CA ALA A 123 -19.40 30.36 3.47
C ALA A 123 -19.28 30.40 1.92
N THR A 124 -18.13 30.00 1.38
CA THR A 124 -17.91 29.98 -0.08
C THR A 124 -18.30 28.63 -0.68
N VAL A 125 -18.53 28.60 -2.00
CA VAL A 125 -18.84 27.36 -2.73
C VAL A 125 -17.75 27.12 -3.78
N GLU A 126 -17.09 25.96 -3.69
CA GLU A 126 -16.12 25.52 -4.70
C GLU A 126 -16.54 24.22 -5.38
N ARG A 127 -16.17 24.09 -6.66
CA ARG A 127 -16.36 22.85 -7.41
C ARG A 127 -15.41 21.76 -6.90
N MET A 128 -15.88 20.52 -6.82
CA MET A 128 -15.05 19.37 -6.41
C MET A 128 -13.81 19.18 -7.29
N THR A 129 -13.86 19.60 -8.56
CA THR A 129 -12.70 19.59 -9.46
C THR A 129 -11.57 20.50 -8.97
N MET A 130 -11.90 21.67 -8.41
CA MET A 130 -10.92 22.61 -7.85
C MET A 130 -10.22 22.03 -6.62
N LEU A 131 -10.98 21.36 -5.74
CA LEU A 131 -10.41 20.67 -4.58
C LEU A 131 -9.48 19.53 -5.00
N ARG A 132 -9.85 18.79 -6.06
CA ARG A 132 -8.98 17.78 -6.66
C ARG A 132 -7.71 18.38 -7.24
N GLU A 133 -7.80 19.51 -7.94
CA GLU A 133 -6.62 20.19 -8.50
C GLU A 133 -5.67 20.61 -7.39
N LYS A 134 -6.16 21.28 -6.33
CA LYS A 134 -5.36 21.64 -5.15
C LYS A 134 -4.69 20.43 -4.51
N TYR A 135 -5.41 19.32 -4.39
CA TYR A 135 -4.89 18.06 -3.85
C TYR A 135 -3.74 17.53 -4.69
N LEU A 136 -3.91 17.55 -6.01
CA LEU A 136 -2.91 17.09 -6.97
C LEU A 136 -1.69 18.03 -7.02
N THR A 137 -1.89 19.35 -6.96
CA THR A 137 -0.82 20.34 -6.87
C THR A 137 0.03 20.12 -5.61
N TYR A 138 -0.61 19.84 -4.47
CA TYR A 138 0.11 19.52 -3.23
C TYR A 138 0.99 18.28 -3.39
N LEU A 139 0.43 17.19 -3.95
CA LEU A 139 1.20 15.98 -4.21
C LEU A 139 2.33 16.21 -5.22
N GLN A 140 2.08 16.95 -6.29
CA GLN A 140 3.10 17.25 -7.30
C GLN A 140 4.28 18.03 -6.71
N SER A 141 3.99 18.99 -5.82
CA SER A 141 5.00 19.84 -5.20
C SER A 141 5.81 19.12 -4.12
N LYS A 142 5.16 18.32 -3.26
CA LYS A 142 5.80 17.71 -2.09
C LYS A 142 6.23 16.26 -2.30
N TYR A 143 5.51 15.52 -3.14
CA TYR A 143 5.66 14.09 -3.36
C TYR A 143 5.57 13.72 -4.86
N PRO A 144 6.48 14.24 -5.70
CA PRO A 144 6.41 14.05 -7.16
C PRO A 144 6.41 12.57 -7.58
N GLN A 145 7.02 11.68 -6.79
CA GLN A 145 7.05 10.24 -7.01
C GLN A 145 5.69 9.55 -6.80
N GLU A 146 4.82 10.16 -5.99
CA GLU A 146 3.48 9.64 -5.67
C GLU A 146 2.38 10.42 -6.43
N TYR A 147 2.76 11.37 -7.28
CA TYR A 147 1.84 12.14 -8.09
C TYR A 147 1.16 11.26 -9.14
N ASN A 148 -0.17 11.31 -9.16
CA ASN A 148 -0.98 10.59 -10.15
C ASN A 148 -2.01 11.54 -10.78
N PRO A 149 -1.79 11.99 -12.03
CA PRO A 149 -2.73 12.90 -12.70
C PRO A 149 -4.11 12.27 -12.92
N ASN A 150 -4.19 10.94 -12.96
CA ASN A 150 -5.43 10.18 -13.15
C ASN A 150 -6.16 9.86 -11.83
N TYR A 151 -5.77 10.50 -10.72
CA TYR A 151 -6.47 10.34 -9.45
C TYR A 151 -7.95 10.75 -9.61
N LYS A 152 -8.87 9.83 -9.29
CA LYS A 152 -10.31 10.03 -9.54
C LYS A 152 -10.92 11.00 -8.53
N THR A 153 -11.68 11.98 -9.02
CA THR A 153 -12.44 12.94 -8.21
C THR A 153 -13.35 12.25 -7.19
N ASP A 154 -14.02 11.17 -7.59
CA ASP A 154 -14.94 10.43 -6.72
C ASP A 154 -14.27 9.89 -5.45
N LYS A 155 -12.99 9.50 -5.54
CA LYS A 155 -12.26 9.03 -4.35
C LYS A 155 -12.03 10.14 -3.33
N LEU A 156 -11.71 11.35 -3.80
CA LEU A 156 -11.57 12.51 -2.91
C LEU A 156 -12.92 12.87 -2.28
N LYS A 157 -13.97 12.90 -3.10
CA LYS A 157 -15.34 13.19 -2.65
C LYS A 157 -15.78 12.20 -1.56
N GLN A 158 -15.61 10.90 -1.78
CA GLN A 158 -15.96 9.87 -0.79
C GLN A 158 -15.20 10.07 0.53
N LYS A 159 -13.89 10.38 0.47
CA LYS A 159 -13.10 10.68 1.67
C LYS A 159 -13.58 11.92 2.41
N LEU A 160 -13.89 13.00 1.68
CA LEU A 160 -14.41 14.23 2.26
C LEU A 160 -15.78 14.00 2.90
N GLN A 161 -16.69 13.28 2.25
CA GLN A 161 -18.01 12.95 2.80
C GLN A 161 -17.91 12.07 4.05
N ALA A 162 -17.04 11.06 4.05
CA ALA A 162 -16.76 10.25 5.23
C ALA A 162 -16.25 11.13 6.39
N THR A 163 -15.39 12.10 6.09
CA THR A 163 -14.89 13.05 7.09
C THR A 163 -15.96 14.07 7.48
N GLU A 164 -16.84 14.53 6.59
CA GLU A 164 -17.98 15.43 6.90
C GLU A 164 -18.87 14.87 8.00
N THR A 165 -19.11 13.55 8.00
CA THR A 165 -19.84 12.91 9.10
C THR A 165 -19.11 13.00 10.44
N PHE A 166 -17.78 13.18 10.44
CA PHE A 166 -16.99 13.49 11.62
C PHE A 166 -17.13 14.97 12.02
N TRP A 167 -17.02 15.93 11.10
CA TRP A 167 -17.21 17.36 11.37
C TRP A 167 -18.61 17.68 11.94
N ARG A 168 -19.66 17.03 11.42
CA ARG A 168 -21.04 17.17 11.92
C ARG A 168 -21.25 16.60 13.33
N LYS A 169 -20.50 15.58 13.73
CA LYS A 169 -20.61 15.01 15.09
C LYS A 169 -19.94 15.90 16.13
N SER A 170 -18.84 16.53 15.78
CA SER A 170 -18.11 17.46 16.66
C SER A 170 -18.90 18.76 16.93
N SER A 171 -19.66 19.25 15.96
CA SER A 171 -20.49 20.46 16.14
C SER A 171 -21.74 20.26 17.01
N VAL A 172 -22.30 19.04 17.03
CA VAL A 172 -23.46 18.70 17.90
C VAL A 172 -23.06 18.55 19.37
N LEU A 173 -21.77 18.28 19.65
CA LEU A 173 -21.25 18.26 21.02
C LEU A 173 -20.95 19.66 21.56
N ALA A 174 -20.55 20.60 20.71
CA ALA A 174 -20.26 21.98 21.11
C ALA A 174 -21.51 22.81 21.50
N THR A 175 -22.71 22.38 21.10
CA THR A 175 -23.98 23.05 21.46
C THR A 175 -24.64 22.51 22.73
N LYS A 176 -24.01 21.56 23.43
CA LYS A 176 -24.50 20.98 24.70
C LYS A 176 -23.67 21.38 25.93
N LEU A 177 -23.25 22.65 26.02
CA LEU A 177 -22.85 23.21 27.30
C LEU A 177 -24.09 23.81 27.98
N PRO A 178 -24.51 23.33 29.17
CA PRO A 178 -25.56 23.98 29.94
C PRO A 178 -25.06 25.36 30.40
N LYS A 179 -25.93 26.36 30.28
CA LYS A 179 -25.74 27.68 30.88
C LYS A 179 -25.69 27.60 32.41
#